data_AF-A0A2A4MD82-F1
#
_entry.id   AF-A0A2A4MD82-F1
#
_cell.length_a   1.000
_cell.length_b   1.000
_cell.length_c   1.000
_cell.angle_alpha   90.00
_cell.angle_beta   90.00
_cell.angle_gamma   90.00
#
_symmetry.space_group_name_H-M   'P 1'
#
loop_
_entity.id
_entity.type
_entity.pdbx_description
1 polymer ?
#
loop_
_entity_poly.entity_id
_entity_poly.type
_entity_poly.pdbx_seq_one_letter_code
_entity_poly.pdbx_strand_id
1 'polypeptide(L)'
;MRQKSLPCCFFPTTVMLVDDDSIFLKLMENKLGNSFPMSSFSNPAAAAESLSKFPSENKMITRCLSNPGNADPEHELIDINIREIHYELYNKQRFATVSVLLIDYDMPGMNGIEVSKHVQDPRIKKVLLTGQADNDVAVQAFNDGLIHKFVQKSVPDLATKLRDIIQELQFEYFMDLSRSIMQGLRENSDTLQSLRAPEFIKLHKELMQQNDIVEYYLIDARGSFVMVNGSGQAFWLVLKSDSDMNRCYEYAKFDAAPKEILESLQQKTKIPFFYTEQDLVAPPETWGRLLHPATLLPGDINYYYSMIASGPIYRLEQDLLLPYQAYAEL
;
A
#
# COMPACT_ATOMS: atom_id res chain seq x y z
N MET A 1 -2.50 8.20 -14.84
CA MET A 1 -1.73 9.33 -14.26
C MET A 1 -0.27 8.92 -14.03
N ARG A 2 0.71 9.83 -14.14
CA ARG A 2 2.08 9.56 -13.67
C ARG A 2 2.07 9.55 -12.14
N GLN A 3 2.29 8.39 -11.52
CA GLN A 3 2.47 8.28 -10.07
C GLN A 3 3.63 9.18 -9.64
N LYS A 4 3.37 10.15 -8.77
CA LYS A 4 4.36 11.11 -8.25
C LYS A 4 4.97 10.68 -6.92
N SER A 5 4.37 9.69 -6.27
CA SER A 5 4.80 9.14 -4.98
C SER A 5 4.30 7.70 -4.87
N LEU A 6 5.00 6.88 -4.11
CA LEU A 6 4.53 5.57 -3.65
C LEU A 6 3.77 5.71 -2.33
N PRO A 7 2.67 4.97 -2.09
CA PRO A 7 2.08 4.82 -0.77
C PRO A 7 3.00 4.00 0.15
N CYS A 8 2.80 4.10 1.45
CA CYS A 8 3.53 3.31 2.45
C CYS A 8 3.16 1.82 2.40
N CYS A 9 1.99 1.47 1.85
CA CYS A 9 1.65 0.08 1.57
C CYS A 9 0.66 -0.02 0.43
N PHE A 10 0.52 -1.22 -0.11
CA PHE A 10 -0.51 -1.59 -1.09
C PHE A 10 -0.75 -3.09 -1.03
N PHE A 11 -2.00 -3.49 -1.20
CA PHE A 11 -2.40 -4.87 -1.43
C PHE A 11 -3.74 -4.88 -2.19
N PRO A 12 -4.09 -5.98 -2.88
CA PRO A 12 -5.39 -6.12 -3.52
C PRO A 12 -6.52 -5.88 -2.52
N THR A 13 -7.52 -5.11 -2.93
CA THR A 13 -8.67 -4.78 -2.07
C THR A 13 -9.96 -5.08 -2.81
N THR A 14 -11.03 -5.28 -2.06
CA THR A 14 -12.34 -5.61 -2.61
C THR A 14 -12.99 -4.39 -3.26
N VAL A 15 -13.57 -4.61 -4.43
CA VAL A 15 -14.47 -3.68 -5.10
C VAL A 15 -15.90 -4.06 -4.75
N MET A 16 -16.67 -3.12 -4.21
CA MET A 16 -18.10 -3.35 -3.94
C MET A 16 -18.93 -2.75 -5.08
N LEU A 17 -19.77 -3.58 -5.69
CA LEU A 17 -20.70 -3.19 -6.75
C LEU A 17 -22.13 -3.15 -6.21
N VAL A 18 -22.85 -2.06 -6.47
CA VAL A 18 -24.25 -1.88 -6.03
C VAL A 18 -25.09 -1.51 -7.25
N ASP A 19 -26.02 -2.37 -7.62
CA ASP A 19 -26.84 -2.23 -8.83
C ASP A 19 -28.06 -3.15 -8.70
N ASP A 20 -29.27 -2.65 -8.90
CA ASP A 20 -30.49 -3.47 -8.79
C ASP A 20 -30.66 -4.47 -9.94
N ASP A 21 -29.92 -4.29 -11.05
CA ASP A 21 -29.84 -5.26 -12.13
C ASP A 21 -28.87 -6.41 -11.79
N SER A 22 -29.45 -7.51 -11.30
CA SER A 22 -28.70 -8.75 -11.00
C SER A 22 -27.97 -9.37 -12.20
N ILE A 23 -28.39 -9.10 -13.44
CA ILE A 23 -27.71 -9.59 -14.65
C ILE A 23 -26.45 -8.75 -14.88
N PHE A 24 -26.56 -7.43 -14.73
CA PHE A 24 -25.42 -6.53 -14.80
C PHE A 24 -24.36 -6.86 -13.74
N LEU A 25 -24.78 -7.10 -12.49
CA LEU A 25 -23.88 -7.52 -11.40
C LEU A 25 -23.04 -8.74 -11.80
N LYS A 26 -23.69 -9.83 -12.19
CA LYS A 26 -23.01 -11.07 -12.61
C LYS A 26 -22.10 -10.87 -13.81
N LEU A 27 -22.50 -10.03 -14.76
CA LEU A 27 -21.69 -9.71 -15.93
C LEU A 27 -20.40 -9.00 -15.52
N MET A 28 -20.49 -8.02 -14.62
CA MET A 28 -19.32 -7.28 -14.13
C MET A 28 -18.42 -8.16 -13.26
N GLU A 29 -18.99 -8.97 -12.37
CA GLU A 29 -18.25 -9.97 -11.59
C GLU A 29 -17.45 -10.90 -12.49
N ASN A 30 -18.05 -11.43 -13.56
CA ASN A 30 -17.33 -12.29 -14.50
C ASN A 30 -16.22 -11.55 -15.27
N LYS A 31 -16.42 -10.27 -15.60
CA LYS A 31 -15.44 -9.49 -16.40
C LYS A 31 -14.30 -8.88 -15.57
N LEU A 32 -14.55 -8.62 -14.29
CA LEU A 32 -13.64 -7.91 -13.38
C LEU A 32 -13.09 -8.80 -12.25
N GLY A 33 -13.76 -9.90 -11.91
CA GLY A 33 -13.41 -10.79 -10.79
C GLY A 33 -12.04 -11.44 -10.91
N ASN A 34 -11.53 -11.63 -12.13
CA ASN A 34 -10.15 -12.11 -12.34
C ASN A 34 -9.09 -11.06 -11.98
N SER A 35 -9.47 -9.78 -11.90
CA SER A 35 -8.57 -8.67 -11.60
C SER A 35 -8.69 -8.19 -10.15
N PHE A 36 -9.87 -8.29 -9.55
CA PHE A 36 -10.14 -7.77 -8.21
C PHE A 36 -11.07 -8.73 -7.46
N PRO A 37 -10.91 -8.86 -6.13
CA PRO A 37 -11.98 -9.39 -5.30
C PRO A 37 -13.21 -8.51 -5.42
N MET A 38 -14.38 -9.12 -5.49
CA MET A 38 -15.63 -8.40 -5.66
C MET A 38 -16.66 -8.81 -4.62
N SER A 39 -17.48 -7.85 -4.22
CA SER A 39 -18.72 -8.08 -3.48
C SER A 39 -19.83 -7.30 -4.17
N SER A 40 -21.05 -7.84 -4.20
CA SER A 40 -22.17 -7.19 -4.88
C SER A 40 -23.43 -7.14 -4.05
N PHE A 41 -24.23 -6.10 -4.28
CA PHE A 41 -25.53 -5.91 -3.65
C PHE A 41 -26.56 -5.47 -4.70
N SER A 42 -27.65 -6.24 -4.82
CA SER A 42 -28.80 -5.87 -5.65
C SER A 42 -29.85 -5.03 -4.92
N ASN A 43 -29.71 -4.87 -3.61
CA ASN A 43 -30.59 -4.04 -2.79
C ASN A 43 -29.80 -2.87 -2.22
N PRO A 44 -30.15 -1.61 -2.56
CA PRO A 44 -29.40 -0.44 -2.11
C PRO A 44 -29.46 -0.23 -0.59
N ALA A 45 -30.56 -0.62 0.07
CA ALA A 45 -30.67 -0.54 1.53
C ALA A 45 -29.74 -1.55 2.23
N ALA A 46 -29.62 -2.76 1.69
CA ALA A 46 -28.68 -3.76 2.21
C ALA A 46 -27.22 -3.32 2.02
N ALA A 47 -26.91 -2.68 0.87
CA ALA A 47 -25.60 -2.08 0.63
C ALA A 47 -25.30 -0.97 1.64
N ALA A 48 -26.23 -0.04 1.84
CA ALA A 48 -26.08 1.05 2.81
C ALA A 48 -25.87 0.53 4.25
N GLU A 49 -26.63 -0.49 4.67
CA GLU A 49 -26.46 -1.13 5.97
C GLU A 49 -25.05 -1.75 6.10
N SER A 50 -24.59 -2.48 5.07
CA SER A 50 -23.24 -3.05 5.04
C SER A 50 -22.16 -1.96 5.14
N LEU A 51 -22.29 -0.89 4.34
CA LEU A 51 -21.35 0.23 4.31
C LEU A 51 -21.23 0.95 5.66
N SER A 52 -22.35 1.08 6.38
CA SER A 52 -22.39 1.72 7.70
C SER A 52 -21.61 0.95 8.78
N LYS A 53 -21.38 -0.35 8.56
CA LYS A 53 -20.63 -1.22 9.47
C LYS A 53 -19.12 -1.13 9.26
N PHE A 54 -18.65 -0.58 8.13
CA PHE A 54 -17.22 -0.36 7.94
C PHE A 54 -16.74 0.75 8.88
N PRO A 55 -15.71 0.49 9.69
CA PRO A 55 -15.19 1.50 10.60
C PRO A 55 -14.56 2.65 9.81
N SER A 56 -14.75 3.89 10.29
CA SER A 56 -14.03 5.06 9.77
C SER A 56 -12.53 4.97 10.08
N GLU A 57 -12.17 4.36 11.21
CA GLU A 57 -10.79 4.13 11.62
C GLU A 57 -10.19 2.90 10.94
N ASN A 58 -8.99 3.06 10.39
CA ASN A 58 -8.22 1.94 9.87
C ASN A 58 -7.25 1.46 10.95
N LYS A 59 -7.43 0.21 11.39
CA LYS A 59 -6.63 -0.39 12.46
C LYS A 59 -5.13 -0.40 12.17
N MET A 60 -4.69 -0.53 10.91
CA MET A 60 -3.28 -0.46 10.55
C MET A 60 -2.71 0.92 10.91
N ILE A 61 -3.38 1.99 10.49
CA ILE A 61 -2.96 3.35 10.81
C ILE A 61 -2.96 3.57 12.33
N THR A 62 -4.00 3.13 13.03
CA THR A 62 -4.09 3.30 14.48
C THR A 62 -2.91 2.64 15.20
N ARG A 63 -2.47 1.43 14.77
CA ARG A 63 -1.26 0.79 15.30
C ARG A 63 0.00 1.63 15.04
N CYS A 64 0.12 2.21 13.85
CA CYS A 64 1.29 3.02 13.47
C CYS A 64 1.41 4.33 14.25
N LEU A 65 0.29 4.96 14.62
CA LEU A 65 0.24 6.29 15.26
C LEU A 65 0.12 6.24 16.80
N SER A 66 0.43 5.09 17.41
CA SER A 66 0.25 4.89 18.85
C SER A 66 1.06 5.90 19.67
N ASN A 67 0.42 6.57 20.63
CA ASN A 67 1.11 7.46 21.57
C ASN A 67 2.05 6.63 22.46
N PRO A 68 3.35 6.95 22.57
CA PRO A 68 4.19 6.35 23.61
C PRO A 68 3.60 6.80 24.95
N GLY A 69 3.20 5.86 25.79
CA GLY A 69 2.43 6.08 27.02
C GLY A 69 3.15 6.83 28.15
N ASN A 70 4.01 7.81 27.83
CA ASN A 70 4.75 8.69 28.75
C ASN A 70 5.10 10.04 28.10
N ALA A 71 4.23 10.61 27.27
CA ALA A 71 4.40 11.98 26.79
C ALA A 71 3.93 12.99 27.86
N ASP A 72 4.75 14.00 28.12
CA ASP A 72 4.40 15.19 28.90
C ASP A 72 3.05 15.77 28.39
N PRO A 73 2.04 16.05 29.24
CA PRO A 73 0.78 16.64 28.79
C PRO A 73 0.93 17.97 28.04
N GLU A 74 2.09 18.63 28.12
CA GLU A 74 2.41 19.83 27.34
C GLU A 74 3.02 19.53 25.93
N HIS A 75 3.43 18.29 25.64
CA HIS A 75 3.99 17.86 24.35
C HIS A 75 3.41 16.52 23.87
N GLU A 76 2.30 16.54 23.14
CA GLU A 76 1.79 15.36 22.41
C GLU A 76 2.67 15.08 21.18
N LEU A 77 3.80 14.37 21.37
CA LEU A 77 4.57 13.82 20.26
C LEU A 77 3.94 12.49 19.83
N ILE A 78 3.40 12.44 18.61
CA ILE A 78 2.96 11.20 17.97
C ILE A 78 4.21 10.42 17.54
N ASP A 79 4.48 9.28 18.17
CA ASP A 79 5.49 8.34 17.68
C ASP A 79 4.92 7.56 16.50
N ILE A 80 5.70 7.44 15.43
CA ILE A 80 5.29 6.71 14.21
C ILE A 80 6.12 5.45 14.10
N ASN A 81 5.49 4.33 14.44
CA ASN A 81 6.11 3.03 14.26
C ASN A 81 5.81 2.47 12.86
N ILE A 82 6.68 2.80 11.90
CA ILE A 82 6.59 2.35 10.50
C ILE A 82 6.57 0.81 10.41
N ARG A 83 7.23 0.11 11.34
CA ARG A 83 7.28 -1.36 11.32
C ARG A 83 5.89 -1.97 11.51
N GLU A 84 4.94 -1.27 12.11
CA GLU A 84 3.57 -1.79 12.28
C GLU A 84 2.81 -1.99 10.96
N ILE A 85 3.25 -1.34 9.88
CA ILE A 85 2.60 -1.40 8.57
C ILE A 85 2.64 -2.83 8.01
N HIS A 86 3.81 -3.48 8.04
CA HIS A 86 3.96 -4.81 7.44
C HIS A 86 3.25 -5.93 8.22
N TYR A 87 2.88 -5.71 9.50
CA TYR A 87 2.07 -6.68 10.23
C TYR A 87 0.68 -6.88 9.65
N GLU A 88 0.21 -5.97 8.78
CA GLU A 88 -1.03 -6.20 8.04
C GLU A 88 -0.96 -7.46 7.15
N LEU A 89 0.23 -7.91 6.76
CA LEU A 89 0.42 -9.21 6.08
C LEU A 89 -0.24 -10.39 6.82
N TYR A 90 -0.29 -10.34 8.15
CA TYR A 90 -0.87 -11.38 8.98
C TYR A 90 -2.39 -11.21 9.19
N ASN A 91 -2.98 -10.11 8.73
CA ASN A 91 -4.43 -9.97 8.66
C ASN A 91 -4.98 -10.78 7.48
N LYS A 92 -5.58 -11.94 7.78
CA LYS A 92 -6.22 -12.81 6.78
C LYS A 92 -7.43 -12.16 6.10
N GLN A 93 -7.98 -11.09 6.65
CA GLN A 93 -9.11 -10.35 6.09
C GLN A 93 -8.68 -9.09 5.32
N ARG A 94 -7.37 -8.82 5.15
CA ARG A 94 -6.90 -7.58 4.52
C ARG A 94 -7.45 -7.38 3.10
N PHE A 95 -7.59 -8.45 2.32
CA PHE A 95 -8.13 -8.39 0.96
C PHE A 95 -9.64 -8.12 0.91
N ALA A 96 -10.37 -8.41 2.00
CA ALA A 96 -11.79 -8.07 2.15
C ALA A 96 -12.02 -6.56 2.41
N THR A 97 -10.95 -5.78 2.62
CA THR A 97 -11.03 -4.33 2.76
C THR A 97 -11.63 -3.73 1.49
N VAL A 98 -12.72 -2.98 1.64
CA VAL A 98 -13.38 -2.29 0.54
C VAL A 98 -12.70 -0.93 0.34
N SER A 99 -12.16 -0.71 -0.86
CA SER A 99 -11.44 0.52 -1.22
C SER A 99 -12.14 1.32 -2.33
N VAL A 100 -12.93 0.65 -3.17
CA VAL A 100 -13.65 1.25 -4.30
C VAL A 100 -15.09 0.74 -4.31
N LEU A 101 -16.04 1.67 -4.43
CA LEU A 101 -17.46 1.42 -4.67
C LEU A 101 -17.78 1.77 -6.11
N LEU A 102 -18.47 0.85 -6.80
CA LEU A 102 -19.14 1.10 -8.06
C LEU A 102 -20.64 1.07 -7.76
N ILE A 103 -21.35 2.16 -8.02
CA ILE A 103 -22.73 2.31 -7.55
C ILE A 103 -23.56 2.79 -8.73
N ASP A 104 -24.65 2.09 -9.06
CA ASP A 104 -25.62 2.61 -10.00
C ASP A 104 -26.31 3.85 -9.45
N TYR A 105 -26.64 4.80 -10.32
CA TYR A 105 -27.35 5.99 -9.90
C TYR A 105 -28.84 5.69 -9.66
N ASP A 106 -29.52 5.12 -10.64
CA ASP A 106 -30.98 4.98 -10.65
C ASP A 106 -31.41 3.62 -10.10
N MET A 107 -31.54 3.52 -8.78
CA MET A 107 -31.99 2.32 -8.09
C MET A 107 -33.30 2.58 -7.33
N PRO A 108 -34.25 1.63 -7.33
CA PRO A 108 -35.49 1.76 -6.59
C PRO A 108 -35.31 2.04 -5.10
N GLY A 109 -36.00 3.07 -4.62
CA GLY A 109 -36.08 3.42 -3.19
C GLY A 109 -34.93 4.29 -2.67
N MET A 110 -33.69 4.06 -3.11
CA MET A 110 -32.52 4.86 -2.71
C MET A 110 -31.54 4.96 -3.87
N ASN A 111 -31.20 6.17 -4.29
CA ASN A 111 -30.28 6.38 -5.41
C ASN A 111 -28.80 6.17 -4.99
N GLY A 112 -27.92 6.04 -5.97
CA GLY A 112 -26.50 5.76 -5.71
C GLY A 112 -25.76 6.82 -4.89
N ILE A 113 -26.16 8.09 -5.01
CA ILE A 113 -25.57 9.18 -4.22
C ILE A 113 -25.98 9.05 -2.74
N GLU A 114 -27.24 8.70 -2.46
CA GLU A 114 -27.72 8.44 -1.11
C GLU A 114 -27.04 7.23 -0.46
N VAL A 115 -26.85 6.13 -1.20
CA VAL A 115 -26.06 4.98 -0.72
C VAL A 115 -24.64 5.44 -0.35
N SER A 116 -24.01 6.25 -1.20
CA SER A 116 -22.63 6.71 -1.03
C SER A 116 -22.39 7.57 0.23
N LYS A 117 -23.45 8.18 0.79
CA LYS A 117 -23.38 8.98 2.03
C LYS A 117 -23.25 8.12 3.29
N HIS A 118 -23.54 6.82 3.22
CA HIS A 118 -23.42 5.90 4.37
C HIS A 118 -21.99 5.44 4.63
N VAL A 119 -21.07 5.73 3.70
CA VAL A 119 -19.65 5.41 3.80
C VAL A 119 -19.00 6.24 4.90
N GLN A 120 -18.57 5.57 5.97
CA GLN A 120 -17.93 6.23 7.12
C GLN A 120 -16.45 6.52 6.88
N ASP A 121 -15.73 5.67 6.14
CA ASP A 121 -14.34 5.90 5.79
C ASP A 121 -14.25 6.84 4.57
N PRO A 122 -13.80 8.10 4.75
CA PRO A 122 -13.74 9.07 3.66
C PRO A 122 -12.71 8.71 2.58
N ARG A 123 -11.81 7.74 2.84
CA ARG A 123 -10.80 7.30 1.87
C ARG A 123 -11.38 6.40 0.80
N ILE A 124 -12.50 5.71 1.06
CA ILE A 124 -13.14 4.81 0.10
C ILE A 124 -13.56 5.59 -1.14
N LYS A 125 -13.09 5.12 -2.30
CA LYS A 125 -13.33 5.77 -3.59
C LYS A 125 -14.68 5.35 -4.14
N LYS A 126 -15.34 6.28 -4.81
CA LYS A 126 -16.75 6.15 -5.22
C LYS A 126 -16.86 6.45 -6.70
N VAL A 127 -17.37 5.50 -7.47
CA VAL A 127 -17.64 5.63 -8.90
C VAL A 127 -19.13 5.47 -9.13
N LEU A 128 -19.75 6.53 -9.64
CA LEU A 128 -21.16 6.49 -10.01
C LEU A 128 -21.32 5.94 -11.43
N LEU A 129 -22.11 4.89 -11.61
CA LEU A 129 -22.51 4.39 -12.91
C LEU A 129 -23.82 5.07 -13.30
N THR A 130 -23.87 5.67 -14.48
CA THR A 130 -25.02 6.49 -14.88
C THR A 130 -25.67 6.01 -16.17
N GLY A 131 -26.97 6.26 -16.29
CA GLY A 131 -27.67 6.25 -17.57
C GLY A 131 -27.36 7.49 -18.40
N GLN A 132 -28.00 7.60 -19.57
CA GLN A 132 -27.85 8.79 -20.44
C GLN A 132 -28.51 10.05 -19.87
N ALA A 133 -29.53 9.90 -19.01
CA ALA A 133 -30.37 11.01 -18.53
C ALA A 133 -29.80 11.74 -17.30
N ASP A 134 -28.78 11.17 -16.62
CA ASP A 134 -28.39 11.58 -15.26
C ASP A 134 -27.05 12.33 -15.19
N ASN A 135 -26.55 12.83 -16.32
CA ASN A 135 -25.22 13.43 -16.40
C ASN A 135 -25.06 14.67 -15.52
N ASP A 136 -26.04 15.58 -15.48
CA ASP A 136 -25.92 16.83 -14.72
C ASP A 136 -25.83 16.58 -13.21
N VAL A 137 -26.60 15.60 -12.71
CA VAL A 137 -26.56 15.19 -11.29
C VAL A 137 -25.21 14.57 -10.95
N ALA A 138 -24.66 13.73 -11.82
CA ALA A 138 -23.35 13.14 -11.62
C ALA A 138 -22.22 14.18 -11.63
N VAL A 139 -22.30 15.18 -12.52
CA VAL A 139 -21.36 16.30 -12.56
C VAL A 139 -21.43 17.09 -11.26
N GLN A 140 -22.63 17.40 -10.77
CA GLN A 140 -22.81 18.09 -9.50
C GLN A 140 -22.24 17.29 -8.32
N ALA A 141 -22.56 16.00 -8.23
CA ALA A 141 -22.04 15.14 -7.17
C ALA A 141 -20.51 15.01 -7.18
N PHE A 142 -19.89 15.02 -8.36
CA PHE A 142 -18.44 15.05 -8.51
C PHE A 142 -17.86 16.39 -8.02
N ASN A 143 -18.44 17.51 -8.44
CA ASN A 143 -18.00 18.84 -8.01
C ASN A 143 -18.15 19.05 -6.50
N ASP A 144 -19.19 18.48 -5.90
CA ASP A 144 -19.43 18.52 -4.45
C ASP A 144 -18.54 17.54 -3.67
N GLY A 145 -17.69 16.75 -4.35
CA GLY A 145 -16.79 15.79 -3.73
C GLY A 145 -17.48 14.55 -3.14
N LEU A 146 -18.75 14.30 -3.48
CA LEU A 146 -19.51 13.14 -3.01
C LEU A 146 -19.05 11.85 -3.69
N ILE A 147 -18.61 11.96 -4.95
CA ILE A 147 -18.06 10.88 -5.76
C ILE A 147 -16.71 11.26 -6.35
N HIS A 148 -15.92 10.25 -6.71
CA HIS A 148 -14.56 10.43 -7.23
C HIS A 148 -14.51 10.33 -8.75
N LYS A 149 -15.39 9.53 -9.37
CA LYS A 149 -15.58 9.45 -10.83
C LYS A 149 -17.03 9.09 -11.15
N PHE A 150 -17.44 9.32 -12.40
CA PHE A 150 -18.67 8.75 -12.94
C PHE A 150 -18.43 8.18 -14.33
N VAL A 151 -19.20 7.16 -14.70
CA VAL A 151 -19.08 6.45 -15.98
C VAL A 151 -20.47 6.08 -16.50
N GLN A 152 -20.76 6.44 -17.75
CA GLN A 152 -22.01 5.99 -18.38
C GLN A 152 -21.98 4.47 -18.61
N LYS A 153 -23.05 3.75 -18.26
CA LYS A 153 -23.15 2.29 -18.48
C LYS A 153 -23.09 1.90 -19.96
N SER A 154 -23.49 2.80 -20.86
CA SER A 154 -23.52 2.55 -22.31
C SER A 154 -22.17 2.75 -23.01
N VAL A 155 -21.09 3.10 -22.30
CA VAL A 155 -19.79 3.25 -22.96
C VAL A 155 -19.31 1.92 -23.54
N PRO A 156 -18.72 1.93 -24.74
CA PRO A 156 -18.03 0.77 -25.27
C PRO A 156 -16.97 0.27 -24.29
N ASP A 157 -16.83 -1.04 -24.17
CA ASP A 157 -15.82 -1.69 -23.32
C ASP A 157 -15.82 -1.22 -21.86
N LEU A 158 -17.02 -0.97 -21.30
CA LEU A 158 -17.22 -0.52 -19.91
C LEU A 158 -16.31 -1.25 -18.91
N ALA A 159 -16.22 -2.58 -18.99
CA ALA A 159 -15.39 -3.36 -18.06
C ALA A 159 -13.90 -3.01 -18.13
N THR A 160 -13.35 -2.77 -19.32
CA THR A 160 -11.94 -2.34 -19.46
C THR A 160 -11.75 -0.96 -18.85
N LYS A 161 -12.67 -0.03 -19.13
CA LYS A 161 -12.63 1.32 -18.55
C LYS A 161 -12.75 1.30 -17.03
N LEU A 162 -13.63 0.46 -16.48
CA LEU A 162 -13.79 0.28 -15.05
C LEU A 162 -12.53 -0.33 -14.43
N ARG A 163 -11.88 -1.31 -15.08
CA ARG A 163 -10.62 -1.88 -14.60
C ARG A 163 -9.55 -0.79 -14.41
N ASP A 164 -9.36 0.08 -15.40
CA ASP A 164 -8.37 1.16 -15.32
C ASP A 164 -8.71 2.16 -14.20
N ILE A 165 -10.00 2.52 -14.08
CA ILE A 165 -10.49 3.41 -13.02
C ILE A 165 -10.30 2.79 -11.63
N ILE A 166 -10.63 1.51 -11.46
CA ILE A 166 -10.49 0.80 -10.19
C ILE A 166 -9.01 0.76 -9.77
N GLN A 167 -8.09 0.40 -10.68
CA GLN A 167 -6.65 0.37 -10.38
C GLN A 167 -6.13 1.74 -9.93
N GLU A 168 -6.54 2.80 -10.62
CA GLU A 168 -6.20 4.17 -10.26
C GLU A 168 -6.73 4.54 -8.87
N LEU A 169 -8.01 4.27 -8.62
CA LEU A 169 -8.67 4.64 -7.36
C LEU A 169 -8.22 3.78 -6.17
N GLN A 170 -7.91 2.51 -6.36
CA GLN A 170 -7.28 1.68 -5.32
C GLN A 170 -5.92 2.26 -4.91
N PHE A 171 -5.12 2.69 -5.89
CA PHE A 171 -3.86 3.36 -5.60
C PHE A 171 -4.08 4.67 -4.82
N GLU A 172 -5.08 5.48 -5.21
CA GLU A 172 -5.44 6.71 -4.48
C GLU A 172 -5.93 6.43 -3.05
N TYR A 173 -6.68 5.35 -2.82
CA TYR A 173 -7.07 4.91 -1.48
C TYR A 173 -5.84 4.70 -0.58
N PHE A 174 -4.85 3.96 -1.06
CA PHE A 174 -3.61 3.73 -0.31
C PHE A 174 -2.75 4.99 -0.16
N MET A 175 -2.77 5.91 -1.12
CA MET A 175 -2.12 7.21 -0.97
C MET A 175 -2.76 8.04 0.15
N ASP A 176 -4.09 8.03 0.26
CA ASP A 176 -4.80 8.71 1.35
C ASP A 176 -4.57 8.04 2.69
N LEU A 177 -4.53 6.70 2.72
CA LEU A 177 -4.16 5.90 3.89
C LEU A 177 -2.75 6.27 4.39
N SER A 178 -1.82 6.45 3.46
CA SER A 178 -0.42 6.76 3.76
C SER A 178 -0.20 8.21 4.20
N ARG A 179 -1.15 9.11 3.94
CA ARG A 179 -0.97 10.55 4.13
C ARG A 179 -0.62 10.93 5.57
N SER A 180 -1.32 10.36 6.56
CA SER A 180 -1.08 10.64 7.97
C SER A 180 0.31 10.17 8.43
N ILE A 181 0.70 8.95 8.03
CA ILE A 181 2.02 8.37 8.32
C ILE A 181 3.12 9.24 7.70
N MET A 182 2.98 9.57 6.41
CA MET A 182 3.93 10.43 5.73
C MET A 182 3.97 11.83 6.30
N GLN A 183 2.88 12.36 6.85
CA GLN A 183 2.86 13.71 7.41
C GLN A 183 3.60 13.78 8.74
N GLY A 184 3.37 12.85 9.67
CA GLY A 184 4.08 12.91 10.95
C GLY A 184 5.57 12.57 10.84
N LEU A 185 6.01 11.93 9.76
CA LEU A 185 7.43 11.68 9.49
C LEU A 185 8.18 12.87 8.85
N ARG A 186 7.48 13.95 8.47
CA ARG A 186 8.07 15.10 7.73
C ARG A 186 8.97 16.02 8.56
N GLU A 187 9.02 15.87 9.88
CA GLU A 187 9.86 16.73 10.72
C GLU A 187 11.36 16.54 10.43
N ASN A 188 11.74 15.42 9.81
CA ASN A 188 13.10 15.12 9.36
C ASN A 188 13.22 15.23 7.83
N SER A 189 14.08 16.13 7.33
CA SER A 189 14.21 16.49 5.89
C SER A 189 14.44 15.31 4.94
N ASP A 190 15.07 14.24 5.43
CA ASP A 190 15.55 13.12 4.60
C ASP A 190 14.58 11.91 4.64
N THR A 191 13.52 11.97 5.43
CA THR A 191 12.63 10.83 5.67
C THR A 191 11.63 10.66 4.52
N LEU A 192 11.53 9.43 3.99
CA LEU A 192 10.64 9.05 2.89
C LEU A 192 10.82 9.86 1.58
N GLN A 193 11.93 10.59 1.42
CA GLN A 193 12.23 11.31 0.17
C GLN A 193 12.30 10.34 -1.02
N SER A 194 12.82 9.14 -0.80
CA SER A 194 12.89 8.05 -1.78
C SER A 194 11.54 7.70 -2.39
N LEU A 195 10.44 7.77 -1.61
CA LEU A 195 9.10 7.43 -2.10
C LEU A 195 8.61 8.38 -3.21
N ARG A 196 9.23 9.55 -3.36
CA ARG A 196 8.95 10.55 -4.41
C ARG A 196 10.03 10.60 -5.49
N ALA A 197 11.14 9.88 -5.31
CA ALA A 197 12.25 9.87 -6.24
C ALA A 197 11.83 9.13 -7.54
N PRO A 198 11.86 9.79 -8.72
CA PRO A 198 11.40 9.19 -9.97
C PRO A 198 12.11 7.88 -10.33
N GLU A 199 13.41 7.81 -10.08
CA GLU A 199 14.27 6.64 -10.26
C GLU A 199 13.84 5.47 -9.38
N PHE A 200 13.46 5.75 -8.12
CA PHE A 200 12.98 4.72 -7.20
C PHE A 200 11.56 4.27 -7.54
N ILE A 201 10.66 5.19 -7.92
CA ILE A 201 9.32 4.84 -8.40
C ILE A 201 9.41 3.94 -9.64
N LYS A 202 10.36 4.23 -10.54
CA LYS A 202 10.60 3.41 -11.73
C LYS A 202 11.12 2.02 -11.33
N LEU A 203 12.16 1.94 -10.50
CA LEU A 203 12.70 0.68 -9.99
C LEU A 203 11.61 -0.16 -9.31
N HIS A 204 10.82 0.45 -8.42
CA HIS A 204 9.73 -0.21 -7.73
C HIS A 204 8.75 -0.87 -8.70
N LYS A 205 8.36 -0.17 -9.78
CA LYS A 205 7.48 -0.75 -10.82
C LYS A 205 8.11 -1.92 -11.54
N GLU A 206 9.39 -1.82 -11.87
CA GLU A 206 10.14 -2.89 -12.53
C GLU A 206 10.20 -4.13 -11.63
N LEU A 207 10.50 -3.95 -10.34
CA LEU A 207 10.53 -5.03 -9.35
C LEU A 207 9.16 -5.68 -9.15
N MET A 208 8.09 -4.87 -9.12
CA MET A 208 6.72 -5.37 -9.03
C MET A 208 6.38 -6.29 -10.20
N GLN A 209 6.75 -5.90 -11.42
CA GLN A 209 6.49 -6.69 -12.64
C GLN A 209 7.38 -7.93 -12.75
N GLN A 210 8.67 -7.81 -12.44
CA GLN A 210 9.63 -8.90 -12.60
C GLN A 210 9.42 -10.07 -11.64
N ASN A 211 8.85 -9.80 -10.46
CA ASN A 211 8.68 -10.80 -9.39
C ASN A 211 7.20 -11.12 -9.12
N ASP A 212 6.29 -10.68 -9.99
CA ASP A 212 4.83 -10.86 -9.85
C ASP A 212 4.30 -10.38 -8.47
N ILE A 213 4.88 -9.29 -7.95
CA ILE A 213 4.50 -8.74 -6.65
C ILE A 213 3.10 -8.14 -6.75
N VAL A 214 2.26 -8.47 -5.78
CA VAL A 214 0.89 -7.94 -5.67
C VAL A 214 0.70 -7.11 -4.40
N GLU A 215 1.57 -7.28 -3.40
CA GLU A 215 1.52 -6.54 -2.13
C GLU A 215 2.90 -5.94 -1.78
N TYR A 216 2.92 -4.76 -1.16
CA TYR A 216 4.11 -4.22 -0.54
C TYR A 216 3.80 -3.39 0.71
N TYR A 217 4.76 -3.36 1.64
CA TYR A 217 4.63 -2.74 2.96
C TYR A 217 5.95 -2.09 3.38
N LEU A 218 5.92 -0.80 3.66
CA LEU A 218 7.07 -0.02 4.11
C LEU A 218 7.53 -0.52 5.49
N ILE A 219 8.83 -0.69 5.68
CA ILE A 219 9.40 -1.21 6.94
C ILE A 219 10.36 -0.24 7.63
N ASP A 220 10.78 0.82 6.96
CA ASP A 220 11.63 1.86 7.55
C ASP A 220 11.37 3.24 6.94
N ALA A 221 11.97 4.26 7.55
CA ALA A 221 11.90 5.65 7.13
C ALA A 221 12.74 5.97 5.87
N ARG A 222 13.50 4.99 5.35
CA ARG A 222 14.39 5.15 4.19
C ARG A 222 13.74 4.71 2.88
N GLY A 223 12.63 3.99 2.94
CA GLY A 223 11.93 3.49 1.75
C GLY A 223 12.20 2.01 1.47
N SER A 224 12.64 1.24 2.46
CA SER A 224 12.70 -0.22 2.34
C SER A 224 11.29 -0.82 2.45
N PHE A 225 11.04 -1.90 1.73
CA PHE A 225 9.74 -2.58 1.67
C PHE A 225 9.87 -4.10 1.90
N VAL A 226 8.86 -4.69 2.53
CA VAL A 226 8.51 -6.09 2.30
C VAL A 226 7.59 -6.13 1.08
N MET A 227 7.86 -7.05 0.16
CA MET A 227 7.09 -7.28 -1.07
C MET A 227 6.65 -8.73 -1.13
N VAL A 228 5.41 -8.98 -1.54
CA VAL A 228 4.84 -10.34 -1.60
C VAL A 228 4.13 -10.56 -2.95
N ASN A 229 4.42 -11.71 -3.58
CA ASN A 229 3.76 -12.10 -4.83
C ASN A 229 2.45 -12.85 -4.59
N GLY A 230 1.73 -13.17 -5.67
CA GLY A 230 0.42 -13.82 -5.58
C GLY A 230 0.40 -15.15 -4.82
N SER A 231 1.49 -15.92 -4.83
CA SER A 231 1.61 -17.21 -4.15
C SER A 231 2.06 -17.10 -2.69
N GLY A 232 2.37 -15.88 -2.21
CA GLY A 232 2.82 -15.65 -0.84
C GLY A 232 4.33 -15.67 -0.65
N GLN A 233 5.12 -15.79 -1.72
CA GLN A 233 6.56 -15.64 -1.64
C GLN A 233 6.91 -14.18 -1.34
N ALA A 234 7.72 -13.99 -0.30
CA ALA A 234 8.09 -12.68 0.19
C ALA A 234 9.55 -12.33 -0.12
N PHE A 235 9.78 -11.03 -0.29
CA PHE A 235 11.06 -10.44 -0.61
C PHE A 235 11.24 -9.13 0.16
N TRP A 236 12.47 -8.82 0.53
CA TRP A 236 12.84 -7.58 1.21
C TRP A 236 13.58 -6.69 0.22
N LEU A 237 12.98 -5.55 -0.13
CA LEU A 237 13.65 -4.47 -0.85
C LEU A 237 14.30 -3.55 0.18
N VAL A 238 15.62 -3.62 0.30
CA VAL A 238 16.39 -2.77 1.20
C VAL A 238 16.90 -1.57 0.41
N LEU A 239 16.72 -0.36 0.92
CA LEU A 239 17.17 0.87 0.29
C LEU A 239 18.01 1.71 1.25
N LYS A 240 19.14 2.23 0.78
CA LYS A 240 20.00 3.18 1.51
C LYS A 240 20.49 4.29 0.61
N SER A 241 20.50 5.52 1.09
CA SER A 241 21.17 6.63 0.41
C SER A 241 22.70 6.56 0.58
N ASP A 242 23.44 7.39 -0.17
CA ASP A 242 24.86 7.65 0.08
C ASP A 242 25.17 8.00 1.55
N SER A 243 24.32 8.83 2.16
CA SER A 243 24.47 9.27 3.56
C SER A 243 24.27 8.10 4.53
N ASP A 244 23.28 7.24 4.28
CA ASP A 244 23.04 6.05 5.09
C ASP A 244 24.20 5.05 4.99
N MET A 245 24.73 4.83 3.78
CA MET A 245 25.88 3.96 3.56
C MET A 245 27.13 4.47 4.29
N ASN A 246 27.40 5.77 4.22
CA ASN A 246 28.52 6.38 4.93
C ASN A 246 28.37 6.29 6.45
N ARG A 247 27.16 6.50 6.99
CA ARG A 247 26.89 6.30 8.43
C ARG A 247 27.15 4.86 8.86
N CYS A 248 26.73 3.88 8.06
CA CYS A 248 27.00 2.47 8.34
C CYS A 248 28.51 2.17 8.34
N TYR A 249 29.26 2.73 7.38
CA TYR A 249 30.72 2.60 7.32
C TYR A 249 31.41 3.22 8.54
N GLU A 250 31.06 4.45 8.92
CA GLU A 250 31.67 5.11 10.09
C GLU A 250 31.36 4.36 11.39
N TYR A 251 30.14 3.84 11.54
CA TYR A 251 29.79 3.00 12.69
C TYR A 251 30.60 1.71 12.71
N ALA A 252 30.71 1.00 11.58
CA ALA A 252 31.54 -0.20 11.45
C ALA A 252 33.00 0.06 11.81
N LYS A 253 33.53 1.21 11.36
CA LYS A 253 34.91 1.62 11.61
C LYS A 253 35.15 1.96 13.08
N PHE A 254 34.21 2.65 13.71
CA PHE A 254 34.26 2.97 15.14
C PHE A 254 34.31 1.70 15.99
N ASP A 255 33.53 0.69 15.62
CA ASP A 255 33.43 -0.58 16.32
C ASP A 255 34.46 -1.63 15.84
N ALA A 256 35.52 -1.17 15.16
CA ALA A 256 36.65 -1.97 14.71
C ALA A 256 36.28 -3.21 13.86
N ALA A 257 35.28 -3.07 12.98
CA ALA A 257 34.84 -4.15 12.11
C ALA A 257 35.98 -4.75 11.26
N PRO A 258 35.89 -6.05 10.91
CA PRO A 258 36.84 -6.69 10.01
C PRO A 258 37.09 -5.89 8.73
N LYS A 259 38.35 -5.90 8.26
CA LYS A 259 38.79 -5.15 7.07
C LYS A 259 37.91 -5.41 5.84
N GLU A 260 37.51 -6.66 5.60
CA GLU A 260 36.63 -7.03 4.48
C GLU A 260 35.28 -6.31 4.54
N ILE A 261 34.70 -6.17 5.74
CA ILE A 261 33.43 -5.49 5.95
C ILE A 261 33.60 -3.99 5.69
N LEU A 262 34.64 -3.38 6.25
CA LEU A 262 34.97 -1.98 6.03
C LEU A 262 35.18 -1.66 4.55
N GLU A 263 35.94 -2.48 3.83
CA GLU A 263 36.18 -2.32 2.38
C GLU A 263 34.87 -2.43 1.60
N SER A 264 34.01 -3.40 1.92
CA SER A 264 32.73 -3.60 1.22
C SER A 264 31.75 -2.43 1.42
N LEU A 265 31.71 -1.84 2.61
CA LEU A 265 30.87 -0.69 2.93
C LEU A 265 31.44 0.60 2.32
N GLN A 266 32.77 0.79 2.37
CA GLN A 266 33.45 1.95 1.79
C GLN A 266 33.29 1.99 0.26
N GLN A 267 33.41 0.84 -0.40
CA GLN A 267 33.22 0.70 -1.84
C GLN A 267 31.74 0.60 -2.23
N LYS A 268 30.83 0.50 -1.25
CA LYS A 268 29.37 0.38 -1.42
C LYS A 268 28.99 -0.81 -2.32
N THR A 269 29.76 -1.89 -2.25
CA THR A 269 29.50 -3.15 -2.95
C THR A 269 28.54 -4.05 -2.18
N LYS A 270 28.42 -3.83 -0.86
CA LYS A 270 27.42 -4.47 -0.01
C LYS A 270 26.58 -3.46 0.76
N ILE A 271 25.31 -3.78 0.95
CA ILE A 271 24.32 -3.01 1.71
C ILE A 271 23.97 -3.77 3.00
N PRO A 272 24.05 -3.11 4.18
CA PRO A 272 23.64 -3.74 5.42
C PRO A 272 22.12 -3.77 5.58
N PHE A 273 21.59 -4.89 6.07
CA PHE A 273 20.19 -5.01 6.46
C PHE A 273 20.06 -5.52 7.90
N PHE A 274 19.90 -4.58 8.84
CA PHE A 274 19.68 -4.86 10.26
C PHE A 274 18.18 -4.73 10.56
N TYR A 275 17.46 -5.85 10.52
CA TYR A 275 16.01 -5.83 10.64
C TYR A 275 15.55 -5.95 12.10
N THR A 276 16.08 -6.93 12.82
CA THR A 276 15.70 -7.18 14.22
C THR A 276 16.52 -6.32 15.19
N GLU A 277 16.05 -6.18 16.43
CA GLU A 277 16.84 -5.53 17.50
C GLU A 277 18.16 -6.27 17.75
N GLN A 278 18.16 -7.59 17.61
CA GLN A 278 19.36 -8.41 17.72
C GLN A 278 20.38 -8.10 16.62
N ASP A 279 19.90 -7.82 15.41
CA ASP A 279 20.78 -7.43 14.31
C ASP A 279 21.40 -6.04 14.56
N LEU A 280 20.67 -5.12 15.18
CA LEU A 280 21.15 -3.77 15.50
C LEU A 280 22.27 -3.76 16.55
N VAL A 281 22.26 -4.73 17.47
CA VAL A 281 23.30 -4.88 18.51
C VAL A 281 24.32 -5.97 18.17
N ALA A 282 24.23 -6.56 16.97
CA ALA A 282 25.15 -7.61 16.55
C ALA A 282 26.57 -7.05 16.42
N PRO A 283 27.59 -7.75 16.94
CA PRO A 283 28.95 -7.26 16.85
C PRO A 283 29.45 -7.34 15.40
N PRO A 284 30.29 -6.40 14.94
CA PRO A 284 30.65 -6.26 13.52
C PRO A 284 31.24 -7.50 12.86
N GLU A 285 31.89 -8.38 13.62
CA GLU A 285 32.45 -9.64 13.10
C GLU A 285 31.36 -10.58 12.56
N THR A 286 30.12 -10.42 13.04
CA THR A 286 28.98 -11.24 12.63
C THR A 286 28.18 -10.64 11.49
N TRP A 287 28.49 -9.43 11.03
CA TRP A 287 27.71 -8.73 10.01
C TRP A 287 27.82 -9.35 8.62
N GLY A 288 28.77 -10.26 8.38
CA GLY A 288 28.92 -10.90 7.07
C GLY A 288 27.62 -11.50 6.51
N ARG A 289 26.76 -12.06 7.38
CA ARG A 289 25.44 -12.61 7.02
C ARG A 289 24.34 -11.54 6.82
N LEU A 290 24.60 -10.32 7.28
CA LEU A 290 23.69 -9.17 7.26
C LEU A 290 24.02 -8.18 6.13
N LEU A 291 25.10 -8.44 5.39
CA LEU A 291 25.55 -7.65 4.25
C LEU A 291 25.17 -8.33 2.92
N HIS A 292 24.39 -7.63 2.10
CA HIS A 292 23.87 -8.13 0.82
C HIS A 292 24.51 -7.41 -0.36
N PRO A 293 24.57 -8.00 -1.56
CA PRO A 293 25.03 -7.30 -2.75
C PRO A 293 24.22 -6.00 -2.96
N ALA A 294 24.93 -4.90 -3.18
CA ALA A 294 24.32 -3.59 -3.42
C ALA A 294 24.33 -3.25 -4.91
N THR A 295 23.20 -2.75 -5.40
CA THR A 295 23.08 -2.19 -6.75
C THR A 295 22.89 -0.69 -6.65
N LEU A 296 23.70 0.08 -7.38
CA LEU A 296 23.57 1.52 -7.49
C LEU A 296 22.32 1.90 -8.29
N LEU A 297 21.51 2.78 -7.72
CA LEU A 297 20.41 3.48 -8.37
C LEU A 297 20.76 4.97 -8.44
N PRO A 298 21.26 5.45 -9.60
CA PRO A 298 21.63 6.86 -9.75
C PRO A 298 20.38 7.75 -9.89
N GLY A 299 20.45 8.94 -9.29
CA GLY A 299 19.38 9.93 -9.28
C GLY A 299 19.90 11.29 -8.83
N ASP A 300 18.99 12.20 -8.43
CA ASP A 300 19.39 13.45 -7.78
C ASP A 300 20.16 13.19 -6.48
N ILE A 301 19.80 12.10 -5.81
CA ILE A 301 20.53 11.46 -4.73
C ILE A 301 20.76 10.02 -5.15
N ASN A 302 21.97 9.50 -4.98
CA ASN A 302 22.20 8.08 -5.24
C ASN A 302 21.59 7.23 -4.12
N TYR A 303 20.92 6.18 -4.53
CA TYR A 303 20.49 5.10 -3.65
C TYR A 303 21.25 3.82 -3.98
N TYR A 304 21.29 2.93 -3.01
CA TYR A 304 21.78 1.57 -3.11
C TYR A 304 20.66 0.67 -2.68
N TYR A 305 20.39 -0.37 -3.46
CA TYR A 305 19.34 -1.32 -3.13
C TYR A 305 19.79 -2.76 -3.24
N SER A 306 19.06 -3.63 -2.55
CA SER A 306 19.15 -5.08 -2.71
C SER A 306 17.77 -5.70 -2.58
N MET A 307 17.49 -6.70 -3.41
CA MET A 307 16.29 -7.52 -3.32
C MET A 307 16.66 -8.87 -2.70
N ILE A 308 16.15 -9.14 -1.50
CA ILE A 308 16.54 -10.30 -0.70
C ILE A 308 15.31 -11.21 -0.54
N ALA A 309 15.36 -12.43 -1.04
CA ALA A 309 14.28 -13.39 -0.79
C ALA A 309 14.15 -13.67 0.73
N SER A 310 12.93 -13.76 1.24
CA SER A 310 12.72 -14.17 2.63
C SER A 310 13.29 -15.57 2.85
N GLY A 311 14.00 -15.74 3.97
CA GLY A 311 14.78 -16.93 4.26
C GLY A 311 15.11 -17.04 5.74
N PRO A 312 16.06 -17.90 6.13
CA PRO A 312 16.35 -18.15 7.55
C PRO A 312 16.78 -16.90 8.34
N ILE A 313 17.41 -15.93 7.67
CA ILE A 313 17.89 -14.69 8.28
C ILE A 313 16.76 -13.68 8.46
N TYR A 314 15.91 -13.51 7.43
CA TYR A 314 14.76 -12.59 7.44
C TYR A 314 13.48 -13.38 7.24
N ARG A 315 13.11 -14.14 8.28
CA ARG A 315 11.98 -15.05 8.25
C ARG A 315 10.70 -14.28 8.55
N LEU A 316 9.79 -14.26 7.57
CA LEU A 316 8.38 -14.02 7.85
C LEU A 316 7.73 -15.34 8.27
N GLU A 317 6.76 -15.28 9.17
CA GLU A 317 5.92 -16.42 9.55
C GLU A 317 4.98 -16.81 8.39
N GLN A 318 5.54 -17.47 7.37
CA GLN A 318 4.83 -17.81 6.12
C GLN A 318 3.55 -18.62 6.37
N ASP A 319 3.55 -19.49 7.38
CA ASP A 319 2.38 -20.32 7.75
C ASP A 319 1.18 -19.49 8.24
N LEU A 320 1.39 -18.23 8.64
CA LEU A 320 0.33 -17.33 9.07
C LEU A 320 -0.23 -16.49 7.92
N LEU A 321 0.48 -16.41 6.79
CA LEU A 321 0.06 -15.62 5.64
C LEU A 321 -1.10 -16.32 4.93
N LEU A 322 -2.12 -15.54 4.54
CA LEU A 322 -3.07 -15.95 3.51
C LEU A 322 -2.63 -15.30 2.19
N PRO A 323 -2.08 -16.06 1.21
CA PRO A 323 -1.71 -15.51 -0.09
C PRO A 323 -2.91 -15.01 -0.89
N TYR A 324 -2.68 -14.05 -1.78
CA TYR A 324 -3.75 -13.48 -2.60
C TYR A 324 -4.40 -14.52 -3.53
N GLN A 325 -3.60 -15.41 -4.16
CA GLN A 325 -4.13 -16.47 -5.01
C GLN A 325 -5.06 -17.41 -4.24
N ALA A 326 -4.68 -17.79 -3.02
CA ALA A 326 -5.52 -18.63 -2.17
C ALA A 326 -6.80 -17.91 -1.73
N TYR A 327 -6.74 -16.60 -1.47
CA TYR A 327 -7.92 -15.80 -1.15
C TYR A 327 -8.87 -15.66 -2.35
N ALA A 328 -8.34 -15.51 -3.57
CA ALA A 328 -9.15 -15.37 -4.78
C ALA A 328 -9.91 -16.66 -5.17
N GLU A 329 -9.55 -17.80 -4.56
CA GLU A 329 -10.23 -19.09 -4.75
C GLU A 329 -11.35 -19.36 -3.71
N LEU A 330 -11.50 -18.51 -2.68
CA LEU A 330 -12.52 -18.62 -1.62
C LEU A 330 -13.89 -18.10 -2.07
#